data_AF-A0A382J657-F1
#
_entry.id   AF-A0A382J657-F1
#
_cell.length_a   1.000
_cell.length_b   1.000
_cell.length_c   1.000
_cell.angle_alpha   90.00
_cell.angle_beta   90.00
_cell.angle_gamma   90.00
#
_symmetry.space_group_name_H-M   'P 1'
#
loop_
_entity.id
_entity.type
_entity.pdbx_description
1 polymer ?
#
loop_
_entity_poly.entity_id
_entity_poly.type
_entity_poly.pdbx_seq_one_letter_code
_entity_poly.pdbx_strand_id
1 'polypeptide(L)'
;MGSSMLTWAHALRTYNNATGNILCIDPLIPYLNNKEDINTDNAVLIDSEHQEFYNEMQVLLEENYVYEIWNHHRKLVSNSINVSLFREKSSNALPILESNKFDVVYIDGSHSYSSVLDDINQAARITREGGIICGDDLELQ
;
A
#
# COMPACT_ATOMS: atom_id res chain seq x y z
N MET A 1 1.67 1.54 -7.51
CA MET A 1 0.96 0.93 -8.68
C MET A 1 0.95 -0.62 -8.69
N GLY A 2 0.97 -1.29 -7.54
CA GLY A 2 0.81 -2.76 -7.47
C GLY A 2 2.03 -3.62 -7.85
N SER A 3 3.22 -3.03 -7.97
CA SER A 3 4.47 -3.78 -8.19
C SER A 3 4.77 -4.75 -7.04
N SER A 4 4.68 -4.28 -5.79
CA SER A 4 4.89 -5.10 -4.58
C SER A 4 3.94 -6.30 -4.53
N MET A 5 2.71 -6.17 -5.06
CA MET A 5 1.77 -7.30 -5.19
C MET A 5 2.30 -8.40 -6.12
N LEU A 6 2.93 -8.04 -7.25
CA LEU A 6 3.57 -9.03 -8.13
C LEU A 6 4.75 -9.72 -7.46
N THR A 7 5.54 -8.98 -6.67
CA THR A 7 6.64 -9.54 -5.88
C THR A 7 6.13 -10.59 -4.89
N TRP A 8 5.08 -10.27 -4.12
CA TRP A 8 4.49 -11.21 -3.17
C TRP A 8 3.78 -12.38 -3.87
N ALA A 9 3.12 -12.15 -5.01
CA ALA A 9 2.57 -13.23 -5.82
C ALA A 9 3.66 -14.18 -6.35
N HIS A 10 4.81 -13.64 -6.75
CA HIS A 10 5.97 -14.44 -7.13
C HIS A 10 6.50 -15.24 -5.93
N ALA A 11 6.60 -14.63 -4.74
CA ALA A 11 7.01 -15.34 -3.54
C ALA A 11 6.07 -16.52 -3.20
N LEU A 12 4.75 -16.33 -3.26
CA LEU A 12 3.78 -17.42 -3.06
C LEU A 12 3.94 -18.51 -4.13
N ARG A 13 4.20 -18.13 -5.39
CA ARG A 13 4.47 -19.11 -6.46
C ARG A 13 5.71 -19.94 -6.18
N THR A 14 6.78 -19.31 -5.73
CA THR A 14 8.08 -19.95 -5.52
C THR A 14 8.12 -20.76 -4.22
N TYR A 15 7.48 -20.28 -3.15
CA TYR A 15 7.65 -20.81 -1.80
C TYR A 15 6.38 -21.36 -1.15
N ASN A 16 5.20 -21.19 -1.77
CA ASN A 16 3.93 -21.65 -1.22
C ASN A 16 2.98 -22.27 -2.26
N ASN A 17 3.54 -23.02 -3.21
CA ASN A 17 2.80 -23.75 -4.25
C ASN A 17 1.80 -22.88 -5.06
N ALA A 18 2.09 -21.58 -5.19
CA ALA A 18 1.20 -20.60 -5.80
C ALA A 18 -0.19 -20.52 -5.15
N THR A 19 -0.30 -20.76 -3.84
CA THR A 19 -1.55 -20.63 -3.10
C THR A 19 -1.42 -19.57 -2.01
N GLY A 20 -2.51 -18.90 -1.67
CA GLY A 20 -2.52 -17.87 -0.62
C GLY A 20 -3.46 -16.72 -0.92
N ASN A 21 -3.44 -15.73 -0.04
CA ASN A 21 -4.25 -14.51 -0.17
C ASN A 21 -3.33 -13.29 -0.11
N ILE A 22 -3.53 -12.34 -1.02
CA ILE A 22 -2.88 -11.02 -0.99
C ILE A 22 -3.99 -9.97 -0.89
N LEU A 23 -3.95 -9.17 0.17
CA LEU A 23 -4.82 -8.01 0.32
C LEU A 23 -3.96 -6.76 0.08
N CYS A 24 -4.29 -6.02 -0.98
CA CYS A 24 -3.75 -4.68 -1.21
C CYS A 24 -4.68 -3.65 -0.56
N ILE A 25 -4.13 -2.67 0.15
CA ILE A 25 -4.87 -1.54 0.72
C ILE A 25 -4.24 -0.28 0.15
N ASP A 26 -5.01 0.47 -0.63
CA ASP A 26 -4.55 1.71 -1.24
C ASP A 26 -5.79 2.49 -1.69
N PRO A 27 -5.95 3.78 -1.32
CA PRO A 27 -7.11 4.54 -1.76
C PRO A 27 -7.14 4.75 -3.29
N LEU A 28 -5.98 4.73 -3.97
CA LEU A 28 -5.82 5.05 -5.38
C LEU A 28 -6.47 6.39 -5.74
N ILE A 29 -6.22 7.41 -4.92
CA ILE A 29 -6.69 8.78 -5.11
C ILE A 29 -5.49 9.74 -5.20
N PRO A 30 -5.64 10.91 -5.85
CA PRO A 30 -4.59 11.93 -5.91
C PRO A 30 -4.10 12.39 -4.54
N TYR A 31 -2.79 12.58 -4.42
CA TYR A 31 -2.13 12.98 -3.17
C TYR A 31 -2.38 14.45 -2.77
N LEU A 32 -2.55 15.37 -3.73
CA LEU A 32 -2.50 16.81 -3.47
C LEU A 32 -3.86 17.47 -3.17
N ASN A 33 -4.97 16.76 -3.38
CA ASN A 33 -6.31 17.36 -3.35
C ASN A 33 -7.02 17.29 -1.99
N ASN A 34 -6.46 16.60 -0.99
CA ASN A 34 -7.06 16.57 0.34
C ASN A 34 -6.60 17.79 1.14
N LYS A 35 -7.52 18.71 1.42
CA LYS A 35 -7.31 19.82 2.36
C LYS A 35 -6.86 19.37 3.76
N GLU A 36 -7.02 18.08 4.09
CA GLU A 36 -6.51 17.46 5.32
C GLU A 36 -4.99 17.24 5.29
N ASP A 37 -4.42 16.93 4.12
CA ASP A 37 -2.97 16.68 3.96
C ASP A 37 -2.17 18.00 3.91
N ILE A 38 -2.84 19.13 3.66
CA ILE A 38 -2.25 20.48 3.64
C ILE A 38 -2.14 21.08 5.06
N ASN A 39 -2.87 20.54 6.04
CA ASN A 39 -3.06 21.17 7.36
C ASN A 39 -2.34 20.47 8.52
N THR A 40 -1.38 19.62 8.21
CA THR A 40 -0.38 19.13 9.18
C THR A 40 0.97 19.71 8.80
N ASP A 41 1.92 19.78 9.72
CA ASP A 41 3.28 20.33 9.53
C ASP A 41 4.12 19.67 8.40
N ASN A 42 3.49 18.84 7.56
CA ASN A 42 4.01 18.01 6.48
C ASN A 42 3.34 18.29 5.13
N ALA A 43 2.83 19.51 4.87
CA ALA A 43 2.59 19.90 3.48
C ALA A 43 3.88 19.62 2.72
N VAL A 44 3.87 18.60 1.83
CA VAL A 44 5.05 18.27 1.03
C VAL A 44 5.42 19.57 0.35
N LEU A 45 6.51 20.20 0.80
CA LEU A 45 7.15 21.27 0.06
C LEU A 45 7.72 20.54 -1.13
N ILE A 46 6.88 20.35 -2.13
CA ILE A 46 7.30 19.80 -3.41
C ILE A 46 8.34 20.81 -3.87
N ASP A 47 9.61 20.42 -3.82
CA ASP A 47 10.62 21.25 -4.43
C ASP A 47 10.26 21.42 -5.90
N SER A 48 10.75 22.50 -6.51
CA SER A 48 10.43 22.77 -7.91
C SER A 48 10.88 21.65 -8.86
N GLU A 49 11.77 20.75 -8.43
CA GLU A 49 12.29 19.64 -9.23
C GLU A 49 11.29 18.47 -9.33
N HIS A 50 10.49 18.22 -8.28
CA HIS A 50 9.54 17.10 -8.24
C HIS A 50 8.11 17.50 -8.63
N GLN A 51 7.82 18.79 -8.83
CA GLN A 51 6.47 19.30 -9.13
C GLN A 51 5.86 18.67 -10.39
N GLU A 52 6.65 18.49 -11.45
CA GLU A 52 6.16 17.87 -12.69
C GLU A 52 5.73 16.41 -12.47
N PHE A 53 6.53 15.65 -11.71
CA PHE A 53 6.23 14.27 -11.37
C PHE A 53 4.93 14.14 -10.57
N TYR A 54 4.74 14.98 -9.54
CA TYR A 54 3.51 14.94 -8.74
C TYR A 54 2.27 15.34 -9.54
N ASN A 55 2.39 16.30 -10.46
CA ASN A 55 1.30 16.68 -11.36
C ASN A 55 0.93 15.53 -12.29
N GLU A 56 1.91 14.83 -12.87
CA GLU A 56 1.66 13.65 -13.70
C GLU A 56 0.98 12.54 -12.90
N MET A 57 1.48 12.22 -11.70
CA MET A 57 0.87 11.22 -10.82
C MET A 57 -0.58 11.57 -10.47
N GLN A 58 -0.87 12.84 -10.23
CA GLN A 58 -2.23 13.30 -9.99
C GLN A 58 -3.14 13.02 -11.19
N VAL A 59 -2.72 13.35 -12.42
CA VAL A 59 -3.52 13.07 -13.63
C VAL A 59 -3.77 11.57 -13.78
N LEU A 60 -2.74 10.72 -13.60
CA LEU A 60 -2.90 9.27 -13.71
C LEU A 60 -3.85 8.69 -12.66
N LEU A 61 -3.89 9.26 -11.46
CA LEU A 61 -4.82 8.85 -10.40
C LEU A 61 -6.25 9.32 -10.70
N GLU A 62 -6.42 10.56 -11.17
CA GLU A 62 -7.73 11.12 -11.57
C GLU A 62 -8.36 10.34 -12.73
N GLU A 63 -7.55 9.92 -13.70
CA GLU A 63 -7.99 9.15 -14.86
C GLU A 63 -8.12 7.62 -14.59
N ASN A 64 -7.96 7.17 -13.34
CA ASN A 64 -7.94 5.76 -12.94
C ASN A 64 -6.86 4.88 -13.63
N TYR A 65 -5.86 5.47 -14.29
CA TYR A 65 -4.78 4.70 -14.93
C TYR A 65 -4.05 3.80 -13.94
N VAL A 66 -3.82 4.29 -12.71
CA VAL A 66 -3.17 3.48 -11.66
C VAL A 66 -3.98 2.24 -11.30
N TYR A 67 -5.31 2.36 -11.23
CA TYR A 67 -6.19 1.22 -11.02
C TYR A 67 -6.15 0.25 -12.20
N GLU A 68 -6.13 0.75 -13.44
CA GLU A 68 -6.02 -0.12 -14.62
C GLU A 68 -4.69 -0.87 -14.68
N ILE A 69 -3.58 -0.23 -14.29
CA ILE A 69 -2.27 -0.88 -14.13
C ILE A 69 -2.35 -1.97 -13.05
N TRP A 70 -2.93 -1.67 -11.89
CA TRP A 70 -3.12 -2.67 -10.84
C TRP A 70 -3.97 -3.86 -11.33
N ASN A 71 -5.06 -3.58 -12.05
CA ASN A 71 -5.95 -4.59 -12.61
C ASN A 71 -5.24 -5.43 -13.70
N HIS A 72 -4.38 -4.81 -14.50
CA HIS A 72 -3.52 -5.52 -15.44
C HIS A 72 -2.58 -6.47 -14.71
N HIS A 73 -1.84 -5.99 -13.71
CA HIS A 73 -0.95 -6.82 -12.89
C HIS A 73 -1.70 -7.97 -12.20
N ARG A 74 -2.90 -7.70 -11.67
CA ARG A 74 -3.76 -8.70 -11.03
C ARG A 74 -4.09 -9.86 -11.96
N LYS A 75 -4.28 -9.59 -13.26
CA LYS A 75 -4.56 -10.62 -14.28
C LYS A 75 -3.36 -11.52 -14.59
N LEU A 76 -2.14 -11.08 -14.27
CA LEU A 76 -0.90 -11.87 -14.45
C LEU A 76 -0.67 -12.85 -13.29
N VAL A 77 -1.36 -12.68 -12.17
CA VAL A 77 -1.25 -13.54 -11.00
C VAL A 77 -2.02 -14.84 -11.21
N SER A 78 -1.43 -15.97 -10.76
CA SER A 78 -2.08 -17.29 -10.81
C SER A 78 -3.47 -17.27 -10.19
N ASN A 79 -4.45 -17.94 -10.81
CA ASN A 79 -5.82 -18.04 -10.32
C ASN A 79 -5.94 -18.72 -8.94
N SER A 80 -4.93 -19.49 -8.53
CA SER A 80 -4.84 -20.14 -7.22
C SER A 80 -4.42 -19.18 -6.09
N ILE A 81 -3.95 -17.98 -6.42
CA ILE A 81 -3.68 -16.89 -5.47
C ILE A 81 -4.87 -15.95 -5.51
N ASN A 82 -5.53 -15.79 -4.37
CA ASN A 82 -6.59 -14.81 -4.22
C ASN A 82 -5.98 -13.43 -3.97
N VAL A 83 -6.17 -12.50 -4.90
CA VAL A 83 -5.69 -11.12 -4.72
C VAL A 83 -6.90 -10.18 -4.75
N SER A 84 -7.03 -9.38 -3.70
CA SER A 84 -8.07 -8.37 -3.52
C SER A 84 -7.46 -6.99 -3.28
N LEU A 85 -8.19 -5.95 -3.68
CA LEU A 85 -7.86 -4.56 -3.39
C LEU A 85 -8.96 -3.97 -2.53
N PHE A 86 -8.56 -3.39 -1.40
CA PHE A 86 -9.41 -2.53 -0.58
C PHE A 86 -9.05 -1.08 -0.91
N ARG A 87 -9.91 -0.42 -1.70
CA ARG A 87 -9.74 0.99 -2.09
C ARG A 87 -10.11 1.93 -0.96
N GLU A 88 -9.20 2.09 0.00
CA GLU A 88 -9.44 2.89 1.21
C GLU A 88 -8.10 3.35 1.83
N LYS A 89 -8.11 4.45 2.60
CA LYS A 89 -6.96 4.85 3.42
C LYS A 89 -6.67 3.78 4.48
N SER A 90 -5.39 3.52 4.76
CA SER A 90 -5.00 2.54 5.78
C SER A 90 -5.59 2.85 7.16
N SER A 91 -5.67 4.13 7.52
CA SER A 91 -6.30 4.64 8.74
C SER A 91 -7.75 4.18 8.94
N ASN A 92 -8.48 3.91 7.84
CA ASN A 92 -9.86 3.44 7.87
C ASN A 92 -9.96 1.92 7.66
N ALA A 93 -9.10 1.36 6.81
CA ALA A 93 -9.13 -0.05 6.43
C ALA A 93 -8.54 -0.97 7.51
N LEU A 94 -7.39 -0.62 8.09
CA LEU A 94 -6.71 -1.48 9.06
C LEU A 94 -7.50 -1.72 10.36
N PRO A 95 -8.21 -0.74 10.95
CA PRO A 95 -8.98 -0.96 12.18
C PRO A 95 -10.06 -2.05 12.08
N ILE A 96 -10.63 -2.27 10.90
CA ILE A 96 -11.72 -3.25 10.70
C ILE A 96 -11.22 -4.65 10.36
N LEU A 97 -9.91 -4.83 10.12
CA LEU A 97 -9.33 -6.15 9.90
C LEU A 97 -9.21 -6.93 11.21
N GLU A 98 -9.43 -8.23 11.12
CA GLU A 98 -9.29 -9.15 12.26
C GLU A 98 -7.84 -9.21 12.77
N SER A 99 -7.68 -9.28 14.09
CA SER A 99 -6.37 -9.43 14.74
C SER A 99 -5.76 -10.81 14.44
N ASN A 100 -4.43 -10.91 14.45
CA ASN A 100 -3.68 -12.18 14.30
C ASN A 100 -4.02 -13.00 13.04
N LYS A 101 -4.40 -12.35 11.94
CA LYS A 101 -4.90 -13.00 10.73
C LYS A 101 -3.85 -13.11 9.61
N PHE A 102 -2.85 -12.24 9.60
CA PHE A 102 -1.87 -12.13 8.51
C PHE A 102 -0.52 -12.75 8.86
N ASP A 103 0.05 -13.52 7.92
CA ASP A 103 1.41 -14.08 8.04
C ASP A 103 2.51 -13.03 7.83
N VAL A 104 2.26 -12.10 6.90
CA VAL A 104 3.17 -11.04 6.51
C VAL A 104 2.36 -9.75 6.27
N VAL A 105 2.85 -8.63 6.79
CA VAL A 105 2.35 -7.29 6.48
C VAL A 105 3.51 -6.46 5.93
N TYR A 106 3.33 -5.91 4.73
CA TYR A 106 4.29 -5.04 4.05
C TYR A 106 3.74 -3.61 4.03
N ILE A 107 4.45 -2.67 4.62
CA ILE A 107 4.05 -1.25 4.74
C ILE A 107 4.85 -0.43 3.73
N ASP A 108 4.14 0.20 2.79
CA ASP A 108 4.69 1.03 1.71
C ASP A 108 3.64 2.12 1.45
N GLY A 109 3.46 2.92 2.51
CA GLY A 109 2.36 3.86 2.69
C GLY A 109 2.82 5.30 2.57
N SER A 110 2.09 6.23 3.16
CA SER A 110 2.52 7.64 3.15
C SER A 110 3.82 7.81 3.94
N HIS A 111 4.77 8.59 3.43
CA HIS A 111 6.04 8.91 4.13
C HIS A 111 5.87 9.86 5.34
N SER A 112 4.65 10.05 5.84
CA SER A 112 4.39 10.81 7.07
C SER A 112 4.61 9.91 8.29
N TYR A 113 5.46 10.37 9.22
CA TYR A 113 5.76 9.63 10.44
C TYR A 113 4.51 9.17 11.21
N SER A 114 3.51 10.05 11.37
CA SER A 114 2.30 9.72 12.15
C SER A 114 1.49 8.60 11.50
N SER A 115 1.33 8.67 10.18
CA SER A 115 0.60 7.66 9.42
C SER A 115 1.32 6.31 9.44
N VAL A 116 2.65 6.31 9.27
CA VAL A 116 3.45 5.08 9.34
C VAL A 116 3.41 4.47 10.74
N LEU A 117 3.48 5.29 11.79
CA LEU A 117 3.38 4.81 13.17
C LEU A 117 2.02 4.13 13.42
N ASP A 118 0.93 4.71 12.94
CA ASP A 118 -0.40 4.12 13.04
C ASP A 118 -0.50 2.81 12.24
N ASP A 119 0.06 2.77 11.04
CA ASP A 119 0.13 1.57 10.21
C ASP A 119 0.95 0.45 10.88
N ILE A 120 2.09 0.78 11.50
CA ILE A 120 2.91 -0.18 12.26
C ILE A 120 2.14 -0.73 13.47
N ASN A 121 1.46 0.13 14.23
CA ASN A 121 0.67 -0.30 15.38
C ASN A 121 -0.46 -1.25 14.97
N GLN A 122 -1.13 -0.95 13.86
CA GLN A 122 -2.19 -1.81 13.34
C GLN A 122 -1.64 -3.08 12.70
N ALA A 123 -0.50 -3.01 12.00
CA ALA A 123 0.21 -4.16 11.47
C ALA A 123 0.57 -5.13 12.61
N ALA A 124 1.07 -4.63 13.73
CA ALA A 124 1.37 -5.42 14.92
C ALA A 124 0.13 -6.16 15.47
N ARG A 125 -1.05 -5.52 15.43
CA ARG A 125 -2.30 -6.13 15.86
C ARG A 125 -2.80 -7.22 14.92
N ILE A 126 -2.74 -6.99 13.61
CA ILE A 126 -3.32 -7.90 12.61
C ILE A 126 -2.39 -9.04 12.20
N THR A 127 -1.08 -8.89 12.41
CA THR A 127 -0.09 -9.92 12.14
C THR A 127 -0.17 -10.99 13.23
N ARG A 128 -0.18 -12.27 12.83
CA ARG A 128 -0.19 -13.37 13.79
C ARG A 128 1.14 -13.46 14.56
N GLU A 129 1.13 -14.19 15.66
CA GLU A 129 2.35 -14.54 16.36
C GLU A 129 3.33 -15.28 15.44
N GLY A 130 4.60 -14.85 15.45
CA GLY A 130 5.65 -15.32 14.55
C GLY A 130 5.49 -14.89 13.09
N GLY A 131 4.54 -14.00 12.78
CA GLY A 131 4.46 -13.34 11.48
C GLY A 131 5.49 -12.22 11.32
N ILE A 132 5.58 -11.68 10.10
CA ILE A 132 6.58 -10.68 9.73
C ILE A 132 5.90 -9.36 9.42
N ILE A 133 6.46 -8.26 9.95
CA ILE A 133 6.14 -6.90 9.54
C ILE A 133 7.39 -6.32 8.92
N CYS A 134 7.27 -5.83 7.70
CA CYS A 134 8.34 -5.15 6.98
C CYS A 134 7.76 -4.02 6.13
N GLY A 135 8.62 -3.24 5.51
CA GLY A 135 8.18 -2.10 4.71
C GLY A 135 9.34 -1.38 4.03
N ASP A 136 8.98 -0.35 3.27
CA ASP A 136 9.92 0.56 2.63
C ASP A 136 10.27 1.76 3.55
N ASP A 137 11.14 2.65 3.08
CA ASP A 137 11.40 3.98 3.66
C ASP A 137 12.03 4.04 5.06
N LEU A 138 12.79 3.02 5.46
CA LEU A 138 13.66 3.13 6.64
C LEU A 138 14.91 3.97 6.31
N GLU A 139 14.78 5.28 6.37
CA GLU A 139 15.82 6.23 5.94
C GLU A 139 16.87 6.58 7.02
N LEU A 140 16.67 6.22 8.29
CA LEU A 140 17.62 6.51 9.37
C LEU A 140 17.81 5.32 10.32
N GLN A 141 19.07 4.86 10.45
CA GLN A 141 19.55 3.88 11.43
C GLN A 141 20.52 4.51 12.43
#